data_AF-A0A354HU17-F1
#
_entry.id   AF-A0A354HU17-F1
#
_cell.length_a   1.000
_cell.length_b   1.000
_cell.length_c   1.000
_cell.angle_alpha   90.00
_cell.angle_beta   90.00
_cell.angle_gamma   90.00
#
_symmetry.space_group_name_H-M   'P 1'
#
loop_
_entity.id
_entity.type
_entity.pdbx_description
1 polymer ?
#
loop_
_entity_poly.entity_id
_entity_poly.type
_entity_poly.pdbx_seq_one_letter_code
_entity_poly.pdbx_strand_id
1 'polypeptide(L)'
;MANGHKFDVIVIGAGHAGCEAALAAARMNCQVLLLTMNLDAVALMPCNPSIGGPAKAHLVREIDALGGEMGRNINETLIQIRMLNTNKGPAVHSLRA
;
A
#
# COMPACT_ATOMS: atom_id res chain seq x y z
N MET A 1 -34.01 -1.28 17.00
CA MET A 1 -33.69 -0.32 15.91
C MET A 1 -32.19 -0.35 15.74
N ALA A 2 -31.67 -0.67 14.55
CA ALA A 2 -30.23 -0.64 14.34
C ALA A 2 -29.75 0.82 14.44
N ASN A 3 -28.94 1.13 15.45
CA ASN A 3 -28.17 2.36 15.50
C ASN A 3 -27.08 2.27 14.42
N GLY A 4 -27.46 2.48 13.17
CA GLY A 4 -26.54 2.42 12.04
C GLY A 4 -25.68 3.68 12.00
N HIS A 5 -24.39 3.53 12.30
CA HIS A 5 -23.41 4.54 11.91
C HIS A 5 -23.44 4.68 10.38
N LYS A 6 -23.54 5.92 9.88
CA LYS A 6 -23.43 6.20 8.44
C LYS A 6 -21.96 6.28 8.07
N PHE A 7 -21.58 5.55 7.03
CA PHE A 7 -20.25 5.59 6.43
C PHE A 7 -20.38 6.06 4.98
N ASP A 8 -19.43 6.89 4.54
CA ASP A 8 -19.34 7.35 3.16
C ASP A 8 -18.67 6.28 2.29
N VAL A 9 -17.70 5.56 2.85
CA VAL A 9 -16.96 4.49 2.16
C VAL A 9 -16.85 3.27 3.07
N ILE A 10 -17.19 2.10 2.53
CA ILE A 10 -16.96 0.82 3.19
C ILE A 10 -15.94 0.04 2.35
N VAL A 11 -14.81 -0.30 2.96
CA VAL A 11 -13.75 -1.10 2.34
C VAL A 11 -13.82 -2.52 2.91
N ILE A 12 -13.94 -3.51 2.03
CA ILE A 12 -14.02 -4.92 2.41
C ILE A 12 -12.68 -5.60 2.11
N GLY A 13 -11.99 -6.00 3.18
CA GLY A 13 -10.67 -6.64 3.16
C GLY A 13 -9.55 -5.66 3.48
N ALA A 14 -8.73 -5.99 4.49
CA ALA A 14 -7.58 -5.19 4.91
C ALA A 14 -6.25 -5.69 4.28
N GLY A 15 -6.27 -6.09 3.01
CA GLY A 15 -5.04 -6.38 2.25
C GLY A 15 -4.35 -5.11 1.75
N HIS A 16 -3.29 -5.25 0.96
CA HIS A 16 -2.51 -4.11 0.42
C HIS A 16 -3.40 -3.05 -0.25
N ALA A 17 -4.30 -3.46 -1.14
CA ALA A 17 -5.21 -2.55 -1.83
C ALA A 17 -6.25 -1.92 -0.89
N GLY A 18 -6.77 -2.70 0.06
CA GLY A 18 -7.77 -2.23 1.02
C GLY A 18 -7.22 -1.21 2.00
N CYS A 19 -5.96 -1.38 2.43
CA CYS A 19 -5.28 -0.41 3.28
C CYS A 19 -5.13 0.93 2.56
N GLU A 20 -4.61 0.93 1.32
CA GLU A 20 -4.47 2.17 0.54
C GLU A 20 -5.83 2.83 0.28
N ALA A 21 -6.85 2.06 -0.09
CA ALA A 21 -8.20 2.58 -0.34
C ALA A 21 -8.82 3.21 0.92
N ALA A 22 -8.71 2.53 2.07
CA ALA A 22 -9.27 3.02 3.32
C ALA A 22 -8.54 4.28 3.82
N LEU A 23 -7.21 4.29 3.74
CA LEU A 23 -6.39 5.43 4.13
C LEU A 23 -6.62 6.63 3.23
N ALA A 24 -6.69 6.42 1.91
CA ALA A 24 -6.99 7.48 0.95
C ALA A 24 -8.35 8.12 1.24
N ALA A 25 -9.40 7.32 1.38
CA ALA A 25 -10.75 7.82 1.69
C ALA A 25 -10.79 8.54 3.05
N ALA A 26 -10.16 8.01 4.08
CA ALA A 26 -10.13 8.63 5.40
C ALA A 26 -9.40 9.99 5.39
N ARG A 27 -8.29 10.10 4.65
CA ARG A 27 -7.53 11.35 4.46
C ARG A 27 -8.29 12.40 3.67
N MET A 28 -9.27 11.99 2.86
CA MET A 28 -10.20 12.88 2.17
C MET A 28 -11.40 13.29 3.05
N ASN A 29 -11.36 13.01 4.36
CA ASN A 29 -12.41 13.30 5.35
C ASN A 29 -13.71 12.50 5.17
N CYS A 30 -13.67 11.37 4.48
CA CYS A 30 -14.79 10.43 4.44
C CYS A 30 -14.90 9.67 5.77
N GLN A 31 -16.11 9.36 6.21
CA GLN A 31 -16.35 8.36 7.25
C GLN A 31 -16.14 6.96 6.66
N VAL A 32 -15.05 6.30 7.03
CA VAL A 32 -14.64 5.02 6.45
C VAL A 32 -14.84 3.86 7.43
N LEU A 33 -15.45 2.78 6.95
CA LEU A 33 -15.46 1.48 7.63
C LEU A 33 -14.56 0.50 6.88
N LEU A 34 -13.48 0.04 7.52
CA LEU A 34 -12.67 -1.05 7.00
C LEU A 34 -13.07 -2.36 7.70
N LEU A 35 -13.53 -3.33 6.92
CA LEU A 35 -13.89 -4.65 7.39
C LEU A 35 -12.79 -5.65 7.01
N THR A 36 -12.41 -6.52 7.94
CA THR A 36 -11.50 -7.64 7.68
C THR A 36 -11.90 -8.84 8.50
N MET A 37 -11.63 -10.04 7.98
CA MET A 37 -11.90 -11.29 8.68
C MET A 37 -10.91 -11.54 9.83
N ASN A 38 -9.70 -10.99 9.73
CA ASN A 38 -8.66 -11.14 10.73
C ASN A 38 -7.84 -9.84 10.82
N LEU A 39 -7.74 -9.27 12.03
CA LEU A 39 -6.94 -8.08 12.30
C LEU A 39 -5.44 -8.36 12.32
N ASP A 40 -5.03 -9.60 12.63
CA ASP A 40 -3.61 -10.00 12.63
C ASP A 40 -3.04 -10.15 11.21
N ALA A 41 -3.92 -10.19 10.19
CA ALA A 41 -3.54 -10.38 8.79
C ALA A 41 -3.59 -9.08 7.95
N VAL A 42 -3.70 -7.91 8.60
CA VAL A 42 -3.71 -6.61 7.92
C VAL A 42 -2.42 -6.41 7.15
N ALA A 43 -2.53 -6.08 5.86
CA ALA A 43 -1.40 -5.87 4.94
C ALA A 43 -0.36 -7.02 4.94
N LEU A 44 -0.78 -8.25 5.26
CA LEU A 44 0.10 -9.41 5.22
C LEU A 44 0.69 -9.60 3.81
N MET A 45 1.97 -9.95 3.73
CA MET A 45 2.69 -10.26 2.48
C MET A 45 2.79 -11.79 2.29
N PRO A 46 1.79 -12.48 1.71
CA PRO A 46 1.73 -13.95 1.69
C PRO A 46 2.65 -14.61 0.65
N CYS A 47 3.27 -13.83 -0.24
CA CYS A 47 4.09 -14.35 -1.33
C CYS A 47 5.57 -14.27 -0.97
N ASN A 48 6.24 -13.19 -1.36
CA ASN A 48 7.63 -12.93 -1.03
C ASN A 48 7.76 -11.66 -0.17
N PRO A 49 8.73 -11.60 0.77
CA PRO A 49 8.97 -10.42 1.59
C PRO A 49 9.78 -9.39 0.80
N SER A 50 9.24 -8.88 -0.31
CA SER A 50 9.87 -7.83 -1.11
C SER A 50 8.84 -6.88 -1.72
N ILE A 51 9.19 -5.61 -1.81
CA ILE A 51 8.40 -4.55 -2.45
C ILE A 51 9.22 -3.91 -3.59
N GLY A 52 8.55 -3.58 -4.68
CA GLY A 52 9.17 -3.04 -5.89
C GLY A 52 9.72 -4.12 -6.83
N GLY A 53 10.80 -3.80 -7.53
CA GLY A 53 11.25 -4.53 -8.72
C GLY A 53 10.59 -4.03 -10.01
N PRO A 54 10.97 -4.58 -11.18
CA PRO A 54 10.57 -4.03 -12.47
C PRO A 54 9.06 -3.83 -12.58
N ALA A 55 8.64 -2.68 -13.12
CA ALA A 55 7.28 -2.15 -13.11
C ALA A 55 6.73 -1.82 -11.69
N LYS A 56 6.82 -2.74 -10.73
CA LYS A 56 6.28 -2.58 -9.37
C LYS A 56 6.86 -1.37 -8.63
N ALA A 57 8.15 -1.08 -8.80
CA ALA A 57 8.79 0.06 -8.14
C ALA A 57 8.22 1.40 -8.59
N HIS A 58 7.84 1.52 -9.87
CA HIS A 58 7.18 2.72 -10.39
C HIS A 58 5.83 2.89 -9.72
N LEU A 59 5.03 1.82 -9.64
CA LEU A 59 3.74 1.85 -8.94
C LEU A 59 3.90 2.23 -7.46
N VAL A 60 4.89 1.69 -6.75
CA VAL A 60 5.15 2.05 -5.34
C VAL A 60 5.48 3.54 -5.23
N ARG A 61 6.30 4.08 -6.14
CA ARG A 61 6.66 5.52 -6.15
C ARG A 61 5.50 6.42 -6.56
N GLU A 62 4.63 5.96 -7.47
CA GLU A 62 3.41 6.66 -7.84
C GLU A 62 2.42 6.70 -6.67
N ILE A 63 2.23 5.58 -5.96
CA ILE A 63 1.42 5.51 -4.74
C ILE A 63 1.96 6.47 -3.68
N ASP A 64 3.27 6.46 -3.44
CA ASP A 64 3.93 7.37 -2.49
C ASP A 64 3.72 8.85 -2.88
N ALA A 65 3.87 9.18 -4.17
CA ALA A 65 3.64 10.53 -4.68
C ALA A 65 2.18 10.99 -4.54
N LEU A 66 1.22 10.06 -4.61
CA LEU A 66 -0.20 10.31 -4.36
C LEU A 66 -0.55 10.37 -2.87
N GLY A 67 0.42 10.14 -1.97
CA GLY A 67 0.23 10.18 -0.53
C GLY A 67 -0.29 8.87 0.06
N GLY A 68 -0.09 7.75 -0.63
CA GLY A 68 -0.31 6.40 -0.10
C GLY A 68 0.78 5.98 0.90
N GLU A 69 0.61 4.81 1.51
CA GLU A 69 1.48 4.36 2.62
C GLU A 69 2.50 3.28 2.21
N MET A 70 2.34 2.60 1.08
CA MET A 70 3.23 1.52 0.65
C MET A 70 4.70 1.94 0.59
N GLY A 71 4.99 3.15 0.08
CA GLY A 71 6.34 3.71 0.00
C GLY A 71 6.95 4.04 1.37
N ARG A 72 6.13 4.55 2.29
CA ARG A 72 6.55 4.88 3.66
C ARG A 72 6.80 3.61 4.47
N ASN A 73 5.87 2.67 4.43
CA ASN A 73 5.95 1.41 5.17
C ASN A 73 7.17 0.59 4.75
N ILE A 74 7.50 0.51 3.45
CA ILE A 74 8.72 -0.19 3.04
C ILE A 74 9.98 0.53 3.51
N ASN A 75 10.03 1.86 3.51
CA ASN A 75 11.20 2.60 4.00
C ASN A 75 11.49 2.33 5.48
N GLU A 76 10.45 2.19 6.30
CA GLU A 76 10.59 1.91 7.74
C GLU A 76 10.90 0.44 8.05
N THR A 77 10.58 -0.49 7.15
CA THR A 77 10.65 -1.95 7.42
C THR A 77 11.66 -2.70 6.57
N LEU A 78 12.28 -2.07 5.58
CA LEU A 78 13.26 -2.71 4.72
C LEU A 78 14.52 -3.11 5.48
N ILE A 79 15.03 -4.30 5.17
CA ILE A 79 16.33 -4.78 5.65
C ILE A 79 17.41 -4.55 4.58
N GLN A 80 17.00 -4.55 3.31
CA GLN A 80 17.87 -4.35 2.16
C GLN A 80 17.13 -3.51 1.11
N ILE A 81 17.89 -2.74 0.32
CA ILE A 81 17.37 -2.11 -0.89
C ILE A 81 18.42 -2.19 -2.01
N ARG A 82 17.98 -2.43 -3.25
CA ARG A 82 18.84 -2.44 -4.44
C ARG A 82 18.17 -1.72 -5.61
N MET A 83 18.96 -0.94 -6.34
CA MET A 83 18.58 -0.44 -7.66
C MET A 83 18.84 -1.51 -8.71
N LEU A 84 17.82 -1.88 -9.48
CA LEU A 84 17.90 -2.81 -10.60
C LEU A 84 18.08 -2.04 -11.91
N ASN A 85 18.60 -2.73 -12.94
CA ASN A 85 18.82 -2.18 -14.29
C ASN A 85 19.74 -0.95 -14.38
N THR A 86 20.71 -0.80 -13.46
CA THR A 86 21.63 0.36 -13.38
C THR A 86 22.44 0.61 -14.65
N ASN A 87 22.62 -0.41 -15.50
CA ASN A 87 23.39 -0.30 -16.74
C ASN A 87 22.52 0.00 -17.98
N LYS A 88 21.20 0.24 -17.80
CA LYS A 88 20.23 0.40 -18.91
C LYS A 88 19.58 1.79 -18.96
N GLY A 89 20.07 2.73 -18.15
CA GLY A 89 19.59 4.12 -18.11
C GLY A 89 18.40 4.34 -17.17
N PRO A 90 18.16 5.59 -16.76
CA PRO A 90 17.26 5.93 -15.66
C PRO A 90 15.80 5.56 -15.89
N ALA A 91 15.33 5.56 -17.14
CA ALA A 91 13.94 5.26 -17.49
C ALA A 91 13.50 3.82 -17.13
N VAL A 92 14.46 2.89 -16.96
CA VAL A 92 14.18 1.48 -16.62
C VAL A 92 14.75 1.08 -15.27
N HIS A 93 15.28 2.04 -14.52
CA HIS A 93 15.73 1.82 -13.16
C HIS A 93 14.55 1.45 -12.26
N SER A 94 14.81 0.57 -11.30
CA SER A 94 13.74 0.06 -10.46
C SER A 94 14.29 -0.32 -9.10
N LEU A 95 13.78 0.31 -8.04
CA LEU A 95 14.13 -0.07 -6.68
C LEU A 95 13.42 -1.36 -6.28
N ARG A 96 14.13 -2.21 -5.56
CA ARG A 96 13.57 -3.39 -4.92
C ARG A 96 14.11 -3.46 -3.50
N ALA A 97 13.20 -3.48 -2.54
CA ALA A 97 13.46 -3.72 -1.14
C ALA A 97 12.92 -5.10 -0.75
#